data_AF-W6RUZ5-F1
#
_entry.id   AF-W6RUZ5-F1
#
_cell.length_a   1.000
_cell.length_b   1.000
_cell.length_c   1.000
_cell.angle_alpha   90.00
_cell.angle_beta   90.00
_cell.angle_gamma   90.00
#
_symmetry.space_group_name_H-M   'P 1'
#
loop_
_entity.id
_entity.type
_entity.pdbx_description
1 polymer ?
#
loop_
_entity_poly.entity_id
_entity_poly.type
_entity_poly.pdbx_seq_one_letter_code
_entity_poly.pdbx_strand_id
1 'polypeptide(L)'
;MKKIYMKIVLDIIMVVILLSLTRIKITGMFWHEVLGIVILGIFIIHVCSNLKTFKAMHKGMTNKKLTGKAKFSHCLNGTLFLLALIAVITGILISYTILTNITIANRDIVAIVHRLSAGLLFIGVIVHIVLHRKHIKGKVKKAIGR
;
A
#
# COMPACT_ATOMS: atom_id res chain seq x y z
N MET A 1 -19.68 13.21 -2.47
CA MET A 1 -18.46 13.72 -3.15
C MET A 1 -17.27 13.88 -2.21
N LYS A 2 -17.41 14.54 -1.04
CA LYS A 2 -16.32 14.72 -0.02
C LYS A 2 -15.53 13.45 0.34
N LYS A 3 -16.20 12.32 0.60
CA LYS A 3 -15.55 11.04 0.95
C LYS A 3 -14.68 10.43 -0.15
N ILE A 4 -14.98 10.68 -1.43
CA ILE A 4 -14.17 10.18 -2.55
C ILE A 4 -12.90 11.03 -2.68
N TYR A 5 -13.04 12.35 -2.54
CA TYR A 5 -11.93 13.29 -2.58
C TYR A 5 -10.91 13.01 -1.47
N MET A 6 -11.37 12.79 -0.23
CA MET A 6 -10.48 12.45 0.88
C MET A 6 -9.68 11.17 0.62
N LYS A 7 -10.29 10.14 0.02
CA LYS A 7 -9.59 8.89 -0.33
C LYS A 7 -8.51 9.12 -1.38
N ILE A 8 -8.82 9.89 -2.43
CA ILE A 8 -7.85 10.22 -3.49
C ILE A 8 -6.66 11.01 -2.92
N VAL A 9 -6.92 12.00 -2.07
CA VAL A 9 -5.86 12.79 -1.42
C VAL A 9 -4.99 11.88 -0.55
N LEU A 10 -5.59 10.98 0.22
CA LEU A 10 -4.86 10.02 1.06
C LEU A 10 -3.96 9.11 0.22
N ASP A 11 -4.47 8.61 -0.92
CA ASP A 11 -3.71 7.77 -1.85
C ASP A 11 -2.52 8.53 -2.46
N ILE A 12 -2.71 9.79 -2.84
CA ILE A 12 -1.63 10.65 -3.37
C ILE A 12 -0.54 10.84 -2.31
N ILE A 13 -0.93 11.18 -1.08
CA ILE A 13 0.01 11.38 0.03
C ILE A 13 0.82 10.10 0.26
N MET A 14 0.16 8.94 0.30
CA MET A 14 0.85 7.65 0.47
C MET A 14 1.86 7.36 -0.64
N VAL A 15 1.53 7.65 -1.90
CA VAL A 15 2.44 7.46 -3.04
C VAL A 15 3.65 8.36 -2.93
N VAL A 16 3.46 9.63 -2.54
CA VAL A 16 4.58 10.58 -2.35
C VAL A 16 5.50 10.10 -1.22
N ILE A 17 4.96 9.68 -0.09
CA ILE A 17 5.76 9.18 1.03
C ILE A 17 6.49 7.88 0.63
N LEU A 18 5.82 6.98 -0.08
CA LEU A 18 6.44 5.74 -0.57
C LEU A 18 7.61 6.02 -1.52
N LEU A 19 7.48 6.99 -2.42
CA LEU A 19 8.57 7.44 -3.30
C LEU A 19 9.77 7.94 -2.48
N SER A 20 9.53 8.76 -1.45
CA SER A 20 10.59 9.23 -0.55
C SER A 20 11.29 8.09 0.18
N LEU A 21 10.54 7.06 0.60
CA LEU A 21 11.08 5.89 1.29
C LEU A 21 12.01 5.04 0.39
N THR A 22 11.82 5.02 -0.93
CA THR A 22 12.70 4.24 -1.83
C THR A 22 14.15 4.74 -1.88
N ARG A 23 14.40 6.00 -1.49
CA ARG A 23 15.71 6.65 -1.59
C ARG A 23 16.29 6.95 -0.21
N ILE A 24 16.68 5.90 0.53
CA ILE A 24 17.32 6.03 1.86
C ILE A 24 18.54 6.95 1.84
N LYS A 25 19.33 6.95 0.76
CA LYS A 25 20.51 7.84 0.63
C LYS A 25 20.16 9.34 0.63
N ILE A 26 18.93 9.69 0.26
CA ILE A 26 18.45 11.08 0.18
C ILE A 26 17.70 11.44 1.46
N THR A 27 16.88 10.53 1.98
CA THR A 27 16.09 10.79 3.21
C THR A 27 16.93 10.67 4.48
N GLY A 28 17.97 9.84 4.49
CA GLY A 28 18.71 9.50 5.69
C GLY A 28 17.96 8.47 6.55
N MET A 29 18.70 7.74 7.38
CA MET A 29 18.17 6.60 8.14
C MET A 29 17.06 7.01 9.12
N PHE A 30 17.27 8.09 9.87
CA PHE A 30 16.30 8.61 10.83
C PHE A 30 14.96 8.97 10.17
N TRP A 31 14.99 9.80 9.13
CA TRP A 31 13.76 10.20 8.44
C TRP A 31 13.10 9.05 7.69
N HIS A 32 13.85 8.07 7.21
CA HIS A 32 13.28 6.87 6.61
C HIS A 32 12.41 6.10 7.63
N GLU A 33 12.88 5.96 8.87
CA GLU A 33 12.11 5.31 9.94
C GLU A 33 10.90 6.15 10.36
N VAL A 34 11.05 7.48 10.52
CA VAL A 34 9.93 8.38 10.83
C VAL A 34 8.85 8.30 9.75
N LEU A 35 9.24 8.43 8.48
CA LEU A 35 8.31 8.33 7.35
C LEU A 35 7.68 6.94 7.24
N GLY A 36 8.41 5.89 7.62
CA GLY A 36 7.91 4.52 7.72
C GLY A 36 6.78 4.37 8.74
N ILE A 37 6.91 5.00 9.91
CA ILE A 37 5.86 5.01 10.94
C ILE A 37 4.66 5.87 10.49
N VAL A 38 4.92 7.03 9.88
CA VAL A 38 3.86 7.91 9.36
C VAL A 38 3.05 7.19 8.27
N ILE A 39 3.71 6.54 7.31
CA ILE A 39 3.01 5.82 6.24
C ILE A 39 2.22 4.62 6.79
N LEU A 40 2.70 3.96 7.85
CA LEU A 40 1.95 2.91 8.54
C LEU A 40 0.62 3.46 9.10
N GLY A 41 0.65 4.60 9.79
CA GLY A 41 -0.56 5.22 10.33
C GLY A 41 -1.57 5.56 9.24
N ILE A 42 -1.11 6.17 8.14
CA ILE A 42 -1.96 6.53 7.00
C ILE A 42 -2.50 5.26 6.31
N PHE A 43 -1.69 4.22 6.16
CA PHE A 43 -2.09 2.95 5.56
C PHE A 43 -3.19 2.26 6.38
N ILE A 44 -3.09 2.25 7.71
CA ILE A 44 -4.14 1.71 8.59
C ILE A 44 -5.46 2.47 8.35
N ILE A 45 -5.42 3.79 8.29
CA ILE A 45 -6.62 4.62 8.01
C ILE A 45 -7.20 4.30 6.63
N HIS A 46 -6.35 4.12 5.61
CA HIS A 46 -6.77 3.72 4.26
C HIS A 46 -7.50 2.38 4.27
N VAL A 47 -6.90 1.37 4.91
CA VAL A 47 -7.46 0.01 5.00
C VAL A 47 -8.77 0.02 5.77
N CYS A 48 -8.81 0.68 6.93
CA CYS A 48 -10.01 0.87 7.75
C CYS A 48 -11.16 1.54 6.95
N SER A 49 -10.83 2.57 6.18
CA SER A 49 -11.78 3.29 5.31
C SER A 49 -12.30 2.45 4.13
N ASN A 50 -11.61 1.36 3.80
CA ASN A 50 -11.92 0.41 2.72
C ASN A 50 -12.28 -1.00 3.21
N LEU A 51 -12.57 -1.19 4.51
CA LEU A 51 -12.93 -2.50 5.09
C LEU A 51 -14.13 -3.16 4.42
N LYS A 52 -15.10 -2.38 3.95
CA LYS A 52 -16.27 -2.90 3.21
C LYS A 52 -15.84 -3.59 1.91
N THR A 53 -14.87 -3.02 1.21
CA THR A 53 -14.30 -3.59 -0.01
C THR A 53 -13.44 -4.82 0.29
N PHE A 54 -12.76 -4.82 1.44
CA PHE A 54 -11.98 -5.98 1.90
C PHE A 54 -12.87 -7.17 2.28
N LYS A 55 -13.99 -6.93 2.98
CA LYS A 55 -15.01 -7.97 3.23
C LYS A 55 -15.63 -8.47 1.92
N ALA A 56 -15.86 -7.57 0.96
CA ALA A 56 -16.34 -7.94 -0.37
C ALA A 56 -15.30 -8.72 -1.18
N MET A 57 -13.99 -8.54 -0.97
CA MET A 57 -12.94 -9.36 -1.59
C MET A 57 -13.06 -10.82 -1.18
N HIS A 58 -13.20 -11.07 0.12
CA HIS A 58 -13.33 -12.44 0.65
C HIS A 58 -14.59 -13.14 0.11
N LYS A 59 -15.68 -12.39 -0.09
CA LYS A 59 -16.95 -12.92 -0.60
C LYS A 59 -17.03 -12.95 -2.14
N GLY A 60 -16.22 -12.16 -2.83
CA GLY A 60 -16.21 -11.99 -4.29
C GLY A 60 -15.34 -13.01 -5.03
N MET A 61 -14.31 -13.57 -4.38
CA MET A 61 -13.46 -14.61 -4.97
C MET A 61 -14.25 -15.87 -5.37
N THR A 62 -15.35 -16.17 -4.67
CA THR A 62 -16.24 -17.29 -4.96
C THR A 62 -17.36 -16.96 -5.95
N ASN A 63 -17.55 -15.69 -6.33
CA ASN A 63 -18.64 -15.29 -7.21
C ASN A 63 -18.21 -15.37 -8.69
N LYS A 64 -18.72 -16.39 -9.40
CA LYS A 64 -18.44 -16.63 -10.84
C LYS A 64 -18.86 -15.48 -11.77
N LYS A 65 -19.71 -14.53 -11.32
CA LYS A 65 -20.17 -13.38 -12.13
C LYS A 65 -19.17 -12.22 -12.24
N LEU A 66 -18.04 -12.24 -11.52
CA LEU A 66 -17.02 -11.18 -11.63
C LEU A 66 -16.16 -11.37 -12.87
N THR A 67 -16.06 -10.32 -13.70
CA THR A 67 -15.17 -10.27 -14.86
C THR A 67 -13.71 -10.53 -14.44
N GLY A 68 -12.92 -11.20 -15.28
CA GLY A 68 -11.52 -11.53 -14.95
C GLY A 68 -10.68 -10.32 -14.53
N LYS A 69 -10.95 -9.14 -15.10
CA LYS A 69 -10.32 -7.87 -14.72
C LYS A 69 -10.63 -7.44 -13.27
N ALA A 70 -11.86 -7.63 -12.81
CA ALA A 70 -12.25 -7.32 -11.43
C ALA A 70 -11.62 -8.30 -10.43
N LYS A 71 -11.52 -9.58 -10.79
CA LYS A 71 -10.81 -10.58 -9.97
C LYS A 71 -9.31 -10.25 -9.85
N PHE A 72 -8.66 -9.88 -10.95
CA PHE A 72 -7.25 -9.48 -10.94
C PHE A 72 -7.02 -8.24 -10.07
N SER A 73 -7.86 -7.21 -10.20
CA SER A 73 -7.76 -6.01 -9.36
C SER A 73 -7.96 -6.32 -7.86
N HIS A 74 -8.84 -7.26 -7.53
CA HIS A 74 -9.01 -7.71 -6.15
C HIS A 74 -7.80 -8.50 -5.65
N CYS A 75 -7.28 -9.45 -6.44
CA CYS A 75 -6.07 -10.19 -6.10
C CYS A 75 -4.90 -9.23 -5.85
N LEU A 76 -4.66 -8.30 -6.78
CA LEU A 76 -3.60 -7.30 -6.69
C LEU A 76 -3.72 -6.45 -5.41
N ASN A 77 -4.92 -5.99 -5.04
CA ASN A 77 -5.12 -5.26 -3.78
C ASN A 77 -4.78 -6.11 -2.55
N GLY A 78 -5.10 -7.40 -2.58
CA GLY A 78 -4.76 -8.35 -1.50
C GLY A 78 -3.25 -8.57 -1.39
N THR A 79 -2.59 -8.78 -2.52
CA THR A 79 -1.12 -8.91 -2.59
C THR A 79 -0.43 -7.64 -2.09
N LEU A 80 -0.91 -6.46 -2.49
CA LEU A 80 -0.35 -5.18 -2.00
C LEU A 80 -0.53 -5.01 -0.50
N PHE A 81 -1.69 -5.39 0.03
CA PHE A 81 -1.93 -5.35 1.47
C PHE A 81 -0.96 -6.26 2.23
N LEU A 82 -0.75 -7.49 1.75
CA LEU A 82 0.21 -8.42 2.36
C LEU A 82 1.65 -7.92 2.25
N LEU A 83 2.07 -7.43 1.09
CA LEU A 83 3.41 -6.86 0.90
C LEU A 83 3.65 -5.66 1.81
N ALA A 84 2.64 -4.79 1.98
CA ALA A 84 2.72 -3.66 2.90
C ALA A 84 2.87 -4.12 4.36
N LEU A 85 2.12 -5.13 4.79
CA LEU A 85 2.26 -5.70 6.14
C LEU A 85 3.66 -6.28 6.36
N ILE A 86 4.17 -7.06 5.41
CA ILE A 86 5.52 -7.64 5.51
C ILE A 86 6.56 -6.52 5.57
N ALA A 87 6.48 -5.51 4.70
CA ALA A 87 7.41 -4.39 4.66
C ALA A 87 7.40 -3.60 5.98
N VAL A 88 6.22 -3.34 6.55
CA VAL A 88 6.08 -2.63 7.83
C VAL A 88 6.68 -3.46 8.97
N ILE A 89 6.29 -4.72 9.12
CA ILE A 89 6.74 -5.57 10.23
C ILE A 89 8.26 -5.71 10.16
N THR A 90 8.79 -6.06 8.99
CA THR A 90 10.24 -6.18 8.80
C THR A 90 10.96 -4.86 8.97
N GLY A 91 10.37 -3.73 8.58
CA GLY A 91 10.93 -2.38 8.78
C GLY A 91 11.04 -1.99 10.25
N ILE A 92 10.03 -2.32 11.05
CA ILE A 92 10.04 -2.17 12.51
C ILE A 92 11.14 -3.02 13.13
N LEU A 93 11.26 -4.30 12.71
CA LEU A 93 12.23 -5.24 13.25
C LEU A 93 13.69 -4.91 12.92
N ILE A 94 13.94 -4.22 11.80
CA ILE A 94 15.30 -3.78 11.43
C ILE A 94 15.58 -2.32 11.83
N SER A 95 14.66 -1.65 12.51
CA SER A 95 14.85 -0.26 12.95
C SER A 95 16.13 -0.15 13.78
N TYR A 96 16.90 0.91 13.51
CA TYR A 96 18.18 1.21 14.12
C TYR A 96 18.15 2.52 14.91
N THR A 97 17.34 3.50 14.51
CA THR A 97 17.38 4.84 15.09
C THR A 97 16.25 5.15 16.06
N ILE A 98 15.05 4.63 15.83
CA ILE A 98 13.86 4.91 16.65
C ILE A 98 13.55 3.76 17.61
N LEU A 99 13.64 2.52 17.15
CA LEU A 99 13.34 1.31 17.94
C LEU A 99 14.62 0.50 18.18
N THR A 100 15.53 1.06 18.98
CA THR A 100 16.89 0.54 19.20
C THR A 100 16.96 -0.74 20.04
N ASN A 101 15.88 -1.12 20.75
CA ASN A 101 15.86 -2.23 21.69
C ASN A 101 15.33 -3.56 21.11
N ILE A 102 15.26 -3.69 19.79
CA ILE A 102 14.78 -4.91 19.13
C ILE A 102 15.96 -5.80 18.74
N THR A 103 16.18 -6.87 19.50
CA THR A 103 17.18 -7.89 19.18
C THR A 103 16.53 -8.99 18.36
N ILE A 104 16.99 -9.20 17.11
CA ILE A 104 16.47 -10.27 16.26
C ILE A 104 17.60 -11.12 15.69
N ALA A 105 17.41 -12.43 15.71
CA ALA A 105 18.29 -13.35 15.01
C ALA A 105 18.15 -13.16 13.49
N ASN A 106 19.27 -13.28 12.76
CA ASN A 106 19.30 -13.19 11.30
C ASN A 106 18.79 -11.85 10.72
N ARG A 107 19.18 -10.72 11.32
CA ARG A 107 18.78 -9.37 10.87
C ARG A 107 19.00 -9.13 9.37
N ASP A 108 20.04 -9.71 8.78
CA ASP A 108 20.31 -9.61 7.34
C ASP A 108 19.20 -10.23 6.48
N ILE A 109 18.66 -11.38 6.90
CA ILE A 109 17.55 -12.03 6.21
C ILE A 109 16.30 -11.15 6.31
N VAL A 110 16.01 -10.61 7.50
CA VAL A 110 14.88 -9.68 7.70
C VAL A 110 15.03 -8.44 6.82
N ALA A 111 16.24 -7.90 6.69
CA ALA A 111 16.52 -6.76 5.83
C ALA A 111 16.37 -7.09 4.33
N ILE A 112 16.72 -8.31 3.90
CA ILE A 112 16.47 -8.78 2.53
C ILE A 112 14.96 -8.86 2.27
N VAL A 113 14.20 -9.47 3.18
CA VAL A 113 12.73 -9.58 3.06
C VAL A 113 12.09 -8.20 3.04
N HIS A 114 12.56 -7.26 3.87
CA HIS A 114 12.09 -5.87 3.85
C HIS A 114 12.31 -5.22 2.49
N ARG A 115 13.54 -5.29 1.94
CA ARG A 115 13.86 -4.70 0.64
C ARG A 115 13.07 -5.31 -0.51
N LEU A 116 12.94 -6.63 -0.53
CA LEU A 116 12.19 -7.34 -1.56
C LEU A 116 10.69 -7.01 -1.48
N SER A 117 10.10 -7.06 -0.29
CA SER A 117 8.69 -6.73 -0.09
C SER A 117 8.38 -5.27 -0.42
N ALA A 118 9.22 -4.32 0.02
CA ALA A 118 9.09 -2.90 -0.31
C ALA A 118 9.26 -2.63 -1.82
N GLY A 119 10.20 -3.29 -2.49
CA GLY A 119 10.40 -3.17 -3.93
C GLY A 119 9.21 -3.70 -4.75
N LEU A 120 8.69 -4.88 -4.38
CA LEU A 120 7.49 -5.45 -5.00
C LEU A 120 6.24 -4.59 -4.71
N LEU A 121 6.14 -4.05 -3.49
CA LEU A 121 5.06 -3.12 -3.12
C LEU A 121 5.09 -1.89 -4.02
N PHE A 122 6.27 -1.29 -4.23
CA PHE A 122 6.44 -0.12 -5.09
C PHE A 122 5.99 -0.40 -6.53
N ILE A 123 6.48 -1.47 -7.15
CA ILE A 123 6.09 -1.87 -8.51
C ILE A 123 4.59 -2.14 -8.57
N GLY A 124 4.05 -2.87 -7.60
CA GLY A 124 2.64 -3.21 -7.57
C GLY A 124 1.73 -1.98 -7.36
N VAL A 125 2.16 -0.97 -6.62
CA VAL A 125 1.43 0.32 -6.48
C VAL A 125 1.37 1.06 -7.81
N ILE A 126 2.45 1.05 -8.62
CA ILE A 126 2.42 1.63 -9.98
C ILE A 126 1.36 0.92 -10.83
N VAL A 127 1.34 -0.41 -10.81
CA VAL A 127 0.34 -1.21 -11.54
C VAL A 127 -1.08 -0.92 -11.02
N HIS A 128 -1.25 -0.81 -9.71
CA HIS A 128 -2.52 -0.46 -9.07
C HIS A 128 -3.08 0.87 -9.59
N ILE A 129 -2.26 1.92 -9.60
CA ILE A 129 -2.64 3.26 -10.08
C ILE A 129 -3.09 3.20 -11.54
N VAL A 130 -2.34 2.49 -12.40
CA VAL A 130 -2.66 2.35 -13.84
C VAL A 130 -3.99 1.63 -14.04
N LEU A 131 -4.25 0.55 -13.30
CA LEU A 131 -5.51 -0.19 -13.38
C LEU A 131 -6.69 0.61 -12.85
N HIS A 132 -6.49 1.33 -11.75
CA HIS A 132 -7.54 2.14 -11.13
C HIS A 132 -7.91 3.38 -11.99
N ARG A 133 -6.95 3.93 -12.75
CA ARG A 133 -7.16 5.07 -13.67
C ARG A 133 -8.27 4.82 -14.70
N LYS A 134 -8.39 3.60 -15.23
CA LYS A 134 -9.45 3.23 -16.20
C LYS A 134 -10.84 3.21 -15.55
N HIS A 135 -10.91 2.81 -14.27
CA HIS A 135 -12.15 2.73 -13.51
C HIS A 135 -12.65 4.12 -13.06
N ILE A 136 -11.73 5.02 -12.70
CA ILE A 136 -12.04 6.41 -12.38
C ILE A 136 -12.56 7.14 -13.62
N LYS A 137 -11.91 7.00 -14.78
CA LYS A 137 -12.37 7.62 -16.05
C LYS A 137 -13.82 7.24 -16.39
N GLY A 138 -14.20 5.97 -16.21
CA GLY A 138 -15.57 5.51 -16.44
C GLY A 138 -16.60 6.12 -15.48
N LYS A 139 -16.26 6.26 -14.19
CA LYS A 139 -17.15 6.88 -13.18
C LYS A 139 -17.26 8.39 -13.35
N VAL A 140 -16.17 9.07 -13.72
CA VAL A 140 -16.15 10.51 -14.01
C VAL A 140 -16.97 10.81 -15.26
N LYS A 141 -16.83 10.02 -16.33
CA LYS A 141 -17.64 10.18 -17.55
C LYS A 141 -19.15 10.05 -17.26
N LYS A 142 -19.51 9.03 -16.46
CA LYS A 142 -20.89 8.79 -16.03
C LYS A 142 -21.44 9.86 -15.07
N ALA A 143 -20.59 10.50 -14.27
CA ALA A 143 -20.97 11.61 -13.38
C ALA A 143 -21.09 12.96 -14.08
N ILE A 144 -20.46 13.14 -15.25
CA ILE A 144 -20.53 14.34 -16.08
C ILE A 144 -21.63 14.22 -17.17
N GLY A 145 -22.37 13.11 -17.22
CA GLY A 145 -23.51 12.96 -18.14
C GLY A 145 -23.12 12.80 -19.62
N ARG A 146 -22.08 12.02 -19.92
CA ARG A 146 -21.74 11.57 -21.28
C ARG A 146 -21.40 10.08 -21.35
#